data_AF-A0A382G1Y0-F1
#
_entry.id   AF-A0A382G1Y0-F1
#
_cell.length_a   1.000
_cell.length_b   1.000
_cell.length_c   1.000
_cell.angle_alpha   90.00
_cell.angle_beta   90.00
_cell.angle_gamma   90.00
#
_symmetry.space_group_name_H-M   'P 1'
#
loop_
_entity.id
_entity.type
_entity.pdbx_description
1 polymer ?
#
loop_
_entity_poly.entity_id
_entity_poly.type
_entity_poly.pdbx_seq_one_letter_code
_entity_poly.pdbx_strand_id
1 'polypeptide(L)' 'MFDVKWIRENPDKFDAGLKRRGVSPRAAAVVELDVRRRALISDTQELQGERNKASKQIGAAK' A
#
# COMPACT_ATOMS: atom_id res chain seq x y z
N MET A 1 -12.51 -11.30 -2.03
CA MET A 1 -11.36 -10.37 -2.05
C MET A 1 -10.16 -11.12 -1.48
N PHE A 2 -8.99 -11.09 -2.12
CA PHE A 2 -7.79 -11.73 -1.55
C PHE A 2 -7.19 -10.86 -0.44
N ASP A 3 -6.67 -11.49 0.60
CA ASP A 3 -5.91 -10.80 1.63
C ASP A 3 -4.48 -10.50 1.11
N VAL A 4 -4.20 -9.22 0.88
CA VAL A 4 -2.91 -8.74 0.39
C VAL A 4 -1.79 -9.00 1.39
N LYS A 5 -2.09 -8.99 2.70
CA LYS A 5 -1.11 -9.36 3.74
C LYS A 5 -0.73 -10.83 3.58
N TRP A 6 -1.72 -11.71 3.41
CA TRP A 6 -1.46 -13.13 3.20
C TRP A 6 -0.67 -13.40 1.91
N ILE A 7 -0.98 -12.69 0.81
CA ILE A 7 -0.23 -12.80 -0.46
C ILE A 7 1.23 -12.38 -0.26
N ARG A 8 1.49 -11.30 0.48
CA ARG A 8 2.85 -10.84 0.79
C ARG A 8 3.63 -11.83 1.66
N GLU A 9 2.96 -12.54 2.57
CA GLU A 9 3.55 -13.56 3.42
C GLU A 9 3.69 -14.93 2.73
N ASN A 10 2.89 -15.18 1.68
CA ASN A 10 2.82 -16.48 1.00
C ASN A 10 2.75 -16.34 -0.54
N PRO A 11 3.69 -15.63 -1.19
CA PRO A 11 3.63 -15.36 -2.63
C PRO A 11 3.63 -16.64 -3.46
N ASP A 12 4.47 -17.62 -3.09
CA ASP A 12 4.58 -18.89 -3.80
C ASP A 12 3.29 -19.72 -3.73
N LYS A 13 2.60 -19.70 -2.58
CA LYS A 13 1.32 -20.41 -2.41
C LYS A 13 0.22 -19.77 -3.26
N PHE A 14 0.23 -18.44 -3.35
CA PHE A 14 -0.69 -17.71 -4.21
C PHE A 14 -0.47 -18.07 -5.69
N ASP A 15 0.77 -18.01 -6.16
CA ASP A 15 1.11 -18.33 -7.55
C ASP A 15 0.91 -19.81 -7.88
N ALA A 16 1.15 -20.73 -6.94
CA ALA A 16 0.81 -22.14 -7.12
C ALA A 16 -0.72 -22.34 -7.27
N GLY A 17 -1.52 -21.60 -6.51
CA GLY A 17 -2.98 -21.60 -6.64
C GLY A 17 -3.45 -21.03 -7.99
N LEU A 18 -2.81 -19.97 -8.48
CA LEU A 18 -3.07 -19.40 -9.80
C LEU A 18 -2.69 -20.35 -10.93
N LYS A 19 -1.54 -21.02 -10.82
CA LYS A 19 -1.08 -22.01 -11.81
C LYS A 19 -2.06 -23.16 -11.98
N ARG A 20 -2.66 -23.66 -10.88
CA ARG A 20 -3.72 -24.69 -10.94
C ARG A 20 -4.96 -24.23 -11.71
N ARG A 21 -5.16 -22.92 -11.84
CA ARG A 21 -6.26 -22.30 -12.59
C ARG A 21 -5.85 -21.86 -14.00
N GLY A 22 -4.63 -22.20 -14.44
CA GLY A 22 -4.10 -21.78 -15.74
C GLY A 22 -3.74 -20.30 -15.83
N VAL A 23 -3.59 -19.62 -14.69
CA VAL A 23 -3.25 -18.20 -14.62
C VAL A 23 -1.76 -18.05 -14.32
N SER A 24 -1.09 -17.16 -15.04
CA SER A 24 0.32 -16.84 -14.81
C SER A 24 0.57 -16.29 -13.39
N PRO A 25 1.77 -16.48 -12.83
CA PRO A 25 2.17 -15.89 -11.55
C PRO A 25 1.92 -14.38 -11.51
N ARG A 26 1.36 -13.89 -10.41
CA ARG A 26 1.04 -12.46 -10.18
C ARG A 26 1.43 -11.97 -8.79
N ALA A 27 1.87 -12.83 -7.88
CA ALA A 27 2.19 -12.44 -6.51
C ALA A 27 3.18 -11.27 -6.46
N ALA A 28 4.26 -11.33 -7.25
CA ALA A 28 5.29 -10.29 -7.29
C ALA A 28 4.72 -8.90 -7.61
N ALA A 29 3.90 -8.80 -8.67
CA ALA A 29 3.27 -7.53 -9.06
C ALA A 29 2.29 -7.01 -7.98
N VAL A 30 1.55 -7.92 -7.32
CA VAL A 30 0.66 -7.54 -6.23
C VAL A 30 1.45 -7.00 -5.03
N VAL A 31 2.56 -7.65 -4.67
CA VAL A 31 3.43 -7.23 -3.57
C VAL A 31 4.07 -5.87 -3.86
N GLU A 32 4.55 -5.64 -5.08
CA GLU A 32 5.10 -4.36 -5.49
C GLU A 32 4.07 -3.22 -5.36
N LEU A 33 2.84 -3.45 -5.84
CA LEU A 33 1.75 -2.49 -5.71
C LEU A 33 1.37 -2.22 -4.25
N ASP A 34 1.38 -3.24 -3.38
CA ASP A 34 1.16 -3.05 -1.93
C ASP A 34 2.25 -2.18 -1.30
N VAL A 35 3.52 -2.43 -1.64
CA VAL A 35 4.65 -1.62 -1.14
C VAL A 35 4.51 -0.17 -1.57
N ARG A 36 4.27 0.08 -2.87
CA ARG A 36 4.10 1.43 -3.39
C ARG A 36 2.90 2.14 -2.75
N ARG A 37 1.79 1.43 -2.59
CA ARG A 37 0.59 1.98 -1.94
C ARG A 37 0.87 2.38 -0.49
N ARG A 38 1.59 1.55 0.27
CA ARG A 38 1.93 1.84 1.67
C ARG A 38 2.84 3.07 1.80
N ALA A 39 3.83 3.20 0.91
CA ALA A 39 4.67 4.39 0.86
C ALA A 39 3.83 5.66 0.63
N LEU A 40 2.99 5.66 -0.41
CA LEU A 40 2.12 6.81 -0.72
C LEU A 40 1.16 7.18 0.42
N ILE A 41 0.63 6.19 1.16
CA ILE A 41 -0.21 6.44 2.33
C ILE A 41 0.59 7.17 3.42
N SER A 42 1.82 6.73 3.69
CA SER A 42 2.70 7.37 4.66
C SER A 42 2.98 8.81 4.26
N ASP A 43 3.41 9.03 3.01
CA ASP A 43 3.73 10.38 2.49
C ASP A 43 2.51 11.31 2.57
N THR A 44 1.32 10.79 2.23
CA THR A 44 0.07 11.56 2.30
C THR A 44 -0.26 11.95 3.73
N GLN A 45 -0.05 11.05 4.70
CA GLN A 45 -0.29 11.33 6.12
C GLN A 45 0.67 12.40 6.66
N GLU A 46 1.94 12.34 6.25
CA GLU A 46 2.94 13.35 6.60
C GLU A 46 2.56 14.73 6.05
N LEU A 47 2.31 14.84 4.75
CA LEU A 47 1.89 16.09 4.09
C LEU A 47 0.61 16.67 4.71
N GLN A 48 -0.33 15.80 5.07
CA GLN A 48 -1.57 16.17 5.74
C GLN A 48 -1.31 16.72 7.16
N GLY A 49 -0.34 16.16 7.87
CA GLY A 49 0.14 16.65 9.17
C GLY A 49 0.79 18.03 9.05
N GLU A 50 1.70 18.20 8.09
CA GLU A 50 2.38 19.47 7.82
C GLU A 50 1.38 20.57 7.46
N ARG A 51 0.43 20.29 6.56
CA ARG A 51 -0.63 21.23 6.19
C ARG A 51 -1.42 21.69 7.41
N ASN A 52 -1.82 20.77 8.28
CA ASN A 52 -2.58 21.11 9.47
C ASN A 52 -1.77 21.96 10.46
N LYS A 53 -0.47 21.68 10.61
CA LYS A 53 0.44 22.50 11.43
C LYS A 53 0.56 23.92 10.87
N ALA A 54 0.76 24.05 9.56
CA ALA A 54 0.82 25.35 8.89
C ALA A 54 -0.49 26.15 9.05
N SER A 55 -1.66 25.51 8.86
CA SER A 55 -2.95 26.17 9.07
C SER A 55 -3.13 26.70 10.49
N LYS A 56 -2.69 25.95 11.51
CA LYS A 56 -2.74 26.40 12.91
C LYS A 56 -1.84 27.62 13.16
N GLN A 57 -0.63 27.62 12.60
CA GLN A 57 0.30 28.75 12.71
C GLN A 57 -0.27 30.02 12.07
N ILE A 58 -0.89 29.91 10.89
CA ILE A 58 -1.56 31.03 10.22
C ILE A 58 -2.71 31.55 11.08
N GLY A 59 -3.53 30.66 11.64
CA GLY A 59 -4.63 31.04 12.52
C GLY A 59 -4.17 31.77 13.79
N ALA A 60 -3.02 31.37 14.36
CA ALA A 60 -2.44 32.01 15.54
C ALA A 60 -1.78 33.37 15.26
N ALA A 61 -1.44 33.66 14.01
CA ALA A 61 -0.81 34.90 13.58
C ALA A 61 -1.82 35.99 13.14
N LYS A 62 -3.12 35.68 13.14
CA LYS A 62 -4.21 36.62 12.89
C LYS A 62 -4.81 37.09 14.20
#